data_AF-X6L8C5-F1
#
_entry.id   AF-X6L8C5-F1
#
_cell.length_a   1.000
_cell.length_b   1.000
_cell.length_c   1.000
_cell.angle_alpha   90.00
_cell.angle_beta   90.00
_cell.angle_gamma   90.00
#
_symmetry.space_group_name_H-M   'P 1'
#
loop_
_entity.id
_entity.type
_entity.pdbx_description
1 polymer ?
#
loop_
_entity_poly.entity_id
_entity_poly.type
_entity_poly.pdbx_seq_one_letter_code
_entity_poly.pdbx_strand_id
1 'polypeptide(L)'
;MYRTHQGCILHFHPSMRRSIRIQSCDVSWISPFKHEREILFARSMIYPSFDEKIHKEQYGWNAKVESEDEYTQMILLTWVEYDQYIQQTMQISAMWNHQIDLNLIYVTSCCCEKDVNLTAHILTVFEQWKLQNNNEQKYKARINKFLKKRCCNHSINLFCIFLCQADNEKKVIEAASEAVNNGLPFVEKDKAQKQ
;
A
#
# COMPACT_ATOMS: atom_id res chain seq x y z
N MET A 1 -14.31 2.03 32.16
CA MET A 1 -13.52 2.96 31.31
C MET A 1 -14.10 4.35 31.56
N TYR A 2 -13.43 5.17 32.36
CA TYR A 2 -13.95 6.48 32.76
C TYR A 2 -13.93 7.42 31.55
N ARG A 3 -15.11 7.79 31.05
CA ARG A 3 -15.26 8.85 30.05
C ARG A 3 -14.99 10.18 30.76
N THR A 4 -13.78 10.71 30.62
CA THR A 4 -13.57 12.16 30.71
C THR A 4 -14.35 12.82 29.57
N HIS A 5 -14.59 14.11 29.63
CA HIS A 5 -15.39 14.84 28.62
C HIS A 5 -14.64 15.01 27.29
N GLN A 6 -13.48 14.33 27.17
CA GLN A 6 -12.58 14.35 26.05
C GLN A 6 -12.73 13.04 25.27
N GLY A 7 -13.24 13.13 24.04
CA GLY A 7 -13.38 12.01 23.11
C GLY A 7 -12.12 11.81 22.27
N CYS A 8 -11.92 10.59 21.76
CA CYS A 8 -10.91 10.31 20.76
C CYS A 8 -11.57 9.80 19.49
N ILE A 9 -11.18 10.36 18.34
CA ILE A 9 -11.56 9.86 17.01
C ILE A 9 -10.32 9.20 16.41
N LEU A 10 -10.45 7.93 16.06
CA LEU A 10 -9.42 7.19 15.34
C LEU A 10 -9.63 7.37 13.83
N HIS A 11 -8.66 7.98 13.17
CA HIS A 11 -8.61 8.12 11.72
C HIS A 11 -7.65 7.06 11.15
N PHE A 12 -8.16 6.15 10.32
CA PHE A 12 -7.37 5.08 9.73
C PHE A 12 -6.88 5.47 8.34
N HIS A 13 -5.57 5.60 8.16
CA HIS A 13 -4.97 5.77 6.85
C HIS A 13 -5.29 4.55 5.94
N PRO A 14 -5.52 4.71 4.63
CA PRO A 14 -5.78 3.59 3.72
C PRO A 14 -4.77 2.44 3.81
N SER A 15 -3.50 2.72 4.12
CA SER A 15 -2.47 1.69 4.35
C SER A 15 -2.86 0.69 5.45
N MET A 16 -3.59 1.14 6.49
CA MET A 16 -4.07 0.28 7.58
C MET A 16 -5.14 -0.71 7.14
N ARG A 17 -5.96 -0.33 6.15
CA ARG A 17 -7.06 -1.16 5.64
C ARG A 17 -6.61 -2.15 4.58
N ARG A 18 -5.50 -1.85 3.90
CA ARG A 18 -5.00 -2.68 2.81
C ARG A 18 -3.89 -3.64 3.23
N SER A 19 -3.23 -3.41 4.37
CA SER A 19 -2.21 -4.31 4.88
C SER A 19 -2.82 -5.67 5.24
N ILE A 20 -2.39 -6.74 4.57
CA ILE A 20 -2.77 -8.12 4.93
C ILE A 20 -2.22 -8.53 6.31
N ARG A 21 -1.21 -7.80 6.80
CA ARG A 21 -0.55 -8.02 8.08
C ARG A 21 -1.29 -7.39 9.26
N ILE A 22 -2.21 -6.45 8.98
CA ILE A 22 -3.05 -5.79 9.99
C ILE A 22 -4.50 -6.14 9.69
N GLN A 23 -4.94 -7.29 10.18
CA GLN A 23 -6.32 -7.74 9.99
C GLN A 23 -7.26 -6.90 10.84
N SER A 24 -8.24 -6.28 10.19
CA SER A 24 -9.29 -5.49 10.84
C SER A 24 -10.66 -5.82 10.27
N CYS A 25 -11.71 -5.67 11.07
CA CYS A 25 -13.09 -5.92 10.68
C CYS A 25 -13.99 -4.80 11.21
N ASP A 26 -14.76 -4.19 10.30
CA ASP A 26 -15.88 -3.32 10.67
C ASP A 26 -17.05 -4.21 11.12
N VAL A 27 -17.40 -4.15 12.40
CA VAL A 27 -18.47 -4.97 13.00
C VAL A 27 -19.77 -4.20 13.15
N SER A 28 -19.91 -3.03 12.50
CA SER A 28 -21.13 -2.21 12.57
C SER A 28 -22.38 -2.96 12.11
N TRP A 29 -22.24 -4.01 11.28
CA TRP A 29 -23.36 -4.82 10.79
C TRP A 29 -23.91 -5.82 11.82
N ILE A 30 -23.15 -6.17 12.87
CA ILE A 30 -23.62 -7.00 14.00
C ILE A 30 -23.83 -6.21 15.28
N SER A 31 -23.35 -4.96 15.36
CA SER A 31 -23.52 -4.14 16.56
C SER A 31 -25.00 -3.79 16.77
N PRO A 32 -25.55 -4.02 17.98
CA PRO A 32 -26.89 -3.55 18.32
C PRO A 32 -26.97 -2.02 18.44
N PHE A 33 -25.82 -1.33 18.51
CA PHE A 33 -25.72 0.12 18.67
C PHE A 33 -25.42 0.82 17.34
N LYS A 34 -26.46 1.32 16.67
CA LYS A 34 -26.39 1.94 15.32
C LYS A 34 -25.45 3.14 15.19
N HIS A 35 -25.11 3.78 16.30
CA HIS A 35 -24.25 4.97 16.33
C HIS A 35 -22.82 4.66 16.79
N GLU A 36 -22.55 3.43 17.24
CA GLU A 36 -21.21 2.99 17.59
C GLU A 36 -20.59 2.31 16.37
N ARG A 37 -19.50 2.90 15.86
CA ARG A 37 -18.67 2.27 14.85
C ARG A 37 -17.50 1.60 15.56
N GLU A 38 -17.63 0.30 15.77
CA GLU A 38 -16.56 -0.51 16.34
C GLU A 38 -15.77 -1.17 15.20
N ILE A 39 -14.46 -0.98 15.20
CA ILE A 39 -13.53 -1.67 14.32
C ILE A 39 -12.69 -2.57 15.21
N LEU A 40 -12.78 -3.88 14.99
CA LEU A 40 -11.96 -4.85 15.70
C LEU A 40 -10.65 -5.05 14.94
N PHE A 41 -9.54 -5.04 15.67
CA PHE A 41 -8.24 -5.46 15.17
C PHE A 41 -7.96 -6.87 15.67
N ALA A 42 -7.63 -7.78 14.76
CA ALA A 42 -7.13 -9.08 15.17
C ALA A 42 -5.76 -8.90 15.82
N ARG A 43 -5.41 -9.80 16.75
CA ARG A 43 -4.03 -9.86 17.27
C ARG A 43 -3.08 -10.09 16.10
N SER A 44 -2.00 -9.30 16.04
CA SER A 44 -0.97 -9.47 15.01
C SER A 44 -0.45 -10.91 14.99
N MET A 45 -0.33 -11.47 13.79
CA MET A 45 0.18 -12.82 13.61
C MET A 45 1.66 -12.86 13.99
N ILE A 46 2.02 -13.73 14.93
CA ILE A 46 3.41 -13.92 15.35
C ILE A 46 3.96 -15.15 14.63
N TYR A 47 5.00 -14.94 13.84
CA TYR A 47 5.76 -15.96 13.15
C TYR A 47 7.05 -16.25 13.93
N PRO A 48 7.28 -17.49 14.39
CA PRO A 48 8.45 -17.85 15.20
C PRO A 48 9.79 -17.63 14.48
N SER A 49 9.78 -17.61 13.14
CA SER A 49 10.96 -17.43 12.30
C SER A 49 11.41 -15.97 12.16
N PHE A 50 10.60 -15.01 12.58
CA PHE A 50 10.92 -13.58 12.48
C PHE A 50 11.38 -13.06 13.84
N ASP A 51 12.41 -12.21 13.82
CA ASP A 51 12.82 -11.48 15.00
C ASP A 51 11.81 -10.38 15.37
N GLU A 52 11.96 -9.82 16.56
CA GLU A 52 11.06 -8.77 17.07
C GLU A 52 11.07 -7.52 16.17
N LYS A 53 12.20 -7.24 15.52
CA LYS A 53 12.34 -6.07 14.65
C LYS A 53 11.49 -6.23 13.40
N ILE A 54 11.59 -7.35 12.69
CA ILE A 54 10.79 -7.67 11.52
C ILE A 54 9.30 -7.63 11.88
N HIS A 55 8.92 -8.16 13.04
CA HIS A 55 7.53 -8.09 13.52
C HIS A 55 7.03 -6.66 13.67
N LYS A 56 7.80 -5.78 14.32
CA LYS A 56 7.43 -4.37 14.51
C LYS A 56 7.36 -3.60 13.20
N GLU A 57 8.25 -3.89 12.26
CA GLU A 57 8.29 -3.21 10.96
C GLU A 57 7.15 -3.64 10.03
N GLN A 58 6.83 -4.93 10.00
CA GLN A 58 5.89 -5.49 9.04
C GLN A 58 4.44 -5.51 9.56
N TYR A 59 4.23 -5.76 10.85
CA TYR A 59 2.92 -5.96 11.47
C TYR A 59 2.51 -4.80 12.41
N GLY A 60 3.40 -3.82 12.58
CA GLY A 60 3.17 -2.66 13.43
C GLY A 60 2.39 -1.55 12.73
N TRP A 61 1.87 -0.65 13.55
CA TRP A 61 1.25 0.60 13.12
C TRP A 61 1.72 1.73 14.03
N ASN A 62 1.75 2.95 13.49
CA ASN A 62 2.08 4.16 14.23
C ASN A 62 0.80 4.94 14.51
N ALA A 63 0.83 5.72 15.59
CA ALA A 63 -0.22 6.67 15.94
C ALA A 63 0.37 8.08 16.04
N LYS A 64 -0.32 9.04 15.43
CA LYS A 64 0.05 10.46 15.48
C LYS A 64 -1.20 11.29 15.77
N VAL A 65 -1.07 12.31 16.61
CA VAL A 65 -2.12 13.32 16.77
C VAL A 65 -2.22 14.13 15.47
N GLU A 66 -3.34 14.01 14.78
CA GLU A 66 -3.65 14.72 13.54
C GLU A 66 -4.18 16.13 13.85
N SER A 67 -5.03 16.24 14.87
CA SER A 67 -5.50 17.51 15.42
C SER A 67 -6.07 17.29 16.82
N GLU A 68 -6.17 18.38 17.59
CA GLU A 68 -6.73 18.37 18.93
C GLU A 68 -7.46 19.69 19.19
N ASP A 69 -8.66 19.59 19.75
CA ASP A 69 -9.42 20.72 20.29
C ASP A 69 -9.72 20.50 21.78
N GLU A 70 -10.49 21.40 22.40
CA GLU A 70 -10.80 21.36 23.85
C GLU A 70 -11.46 20.04 24.29
N TYR A 71 -12.18 19.36 23.38
CA TYR A 71 -13.02 18.21 23.68
C TYR A 71 -12.65 16.94 22.89
N THR A 72 -11.86 17.04 21.83
CA THR A 72 -11.61 15.92 20.92
C THR A 72 -10.17 15.87 20.45
N GLN A 73 -9.56 14.69 20.52
CA GLN A 73 -8.29 14.39 19.86
C GLN A 73 -8.54 13.46 18.67
N MET A 74 -8.08 13.87 17.48
CA MET A 74 -8.05 13.02 16.30
C MET A 74 -6.68 12.35 16.18
N ILE A 75 -6.65 11.03 16.23
CA ILE A 75 -5.43 10.23 16.11
C ILE A 75 -5.42 9.53 14.76
N LEU A 76 -4.42 9.85 13.93
CA LEU A 76 -4.16 9.16 12.69
C LEU A 76 -3.35 7.88 12.96
N LEU A 77 -3.84 6.76 12.45
CA LEU A 77 -3.15 5.49 12.46
C LEU A 77 -2.62 5.16 11.07
N THR A 78 -1.32 4.86 10.98
CA THR A 78 -0.60 4.50 9.75
C THR A 78 0.08 3.14 9.90
N TRP A 79 0.30 2.46 8.77
CA TRP A 79 1.07 1.22 8.76
C TRP A 79 2.56 1.56 8.85
N VAL A 80 3.33 0.87 9.68
CA VAL A 80 4.76 1.16 9.84
C VAL A 80 5.50 1.09 8.50
N GLU A 81 5.17 0.11 7.65
CA GLU A 81 5.77 0.00 6.32
C GLU A 81 5.44 1.21 5.42
N TYR A 82 4.23 1.76 5.50
CA TYR A 82 3.91 3.00 4.77
C TYR A 82 4.82 4.16 5.21
N ASP A 83 4.99 4.36 6.52
CA ASP A 83 5.82 5.45 7.05
C ASP A 83 7.30 5.28 6.70
N GLN A 84 7.77 4.05 6.55
CA GLN A 84 9.15 3.77 6.12
C GLN A 84 9.40 4.12 4.66
N TYR A 85 8.40 3.96 3.79
CA TYR A 85 8.57 4.13 2.34
C TYR A 85 8.10 5.50 1.83
N ILE A 86 7.22 6.22 2.54
CA ILE A 86 6.60 7.46 2.04
C ILE A 86 7.63 8.49 1.55
N GLN A 87 8.71 8.74 2.29
CA GLN A 87 9.70 9.76 1.92
C GLN A 87 10.47 9.41 0.63
N GLN A 88 10.95 8.18 0.53
CA GLN A 88 11.68 7.70 -0.66
C GLN A 88 10.75 7.64 -1.89
N THR A 89 9.52 7.15 -1.69
CA THR A 89 8.50 7.12 -2.73
C THR A 89 8.21 8.53 -3.26
N MET A 90 8.09 9.53 -2.38
CA MET A 90 7.87 10.92 -2.80
C MET A 90 9.08 11.54 -3.49
N GLN A 91 10.30 11.25 -3.03
CA GLN A 91 11.53 11.68 -3.68
C GLN A 91 11.59 11.17 -5.14
N ILE A 92 11.38 9.87 -5.33
CA ILE A 92 11.38 9.26 -6.67
C ILE A 92 10.22 9.80 -7.50
N SER A 93 9.03 9.96 -6.91
CA SER A 93 7.88 10.54 -7.58
C SER A 93 8.19 11.95 -8.12
N ALA A 94 8.88 12.79 -7.34
CA ALA A 94 9.29 14.13 -7.74
C ALA A 94 10.31 14.11 -8.90
N MET A 95 11.25 13.15 -8.92
CA MET A 95 12.19 12.98 -10.05
C MET A 95 11.45 12.72 -11.38
N TRP A 96 10.27 12.14 -11.31
CA TRP A 96 9.40 11.84 -12.44
C TRP A 96 8.22 12.82 -12.59
N ASN A 97 8.28 14.00 -11.96
CA ASN A 97 7.21 15.01 -11.98
C ASN A 97 5.82 14.42 -11.62
N HIS A 98 5.81 13.49 -10.67
CA HIS A 98 4.63 12.78 -10.17
C HIS A 98 3.83 11.99 -11.22
N GLN A 99 4.44 11.66 -12.36
CA GLN A 99 3.78 10.91 -13.45
C GLN A 99 3.70 9.40 -13.18
N ILE A 100 4.55 8.88 -12.31
CA ILE A 100 4.60 7.45 -11.96
C ILE A 100 3.66 7.17 -10.78
N ASP A 101 2.94 6.06 -10.87
CA ASP A 101 2.09 5.54 -9.79
C ASP A 101 2.93 5.30 -8.52
N LEU A 102 2.53 5.87 -7.38
CA LEU A 102 3.25 5.73 -6.11
C LEU A 102 3.34 4.27 -5.64
N ASN A 103 2.31 3.47 -5.92
CA ASN A 103 2.34 2.04 -5.60
C ASN A 103 3.30 1.28 -6.53
N LEU A 104 3.51 1.73 -7.76
CA LEU A 104 4.55 1.18 -8.62
C LEU A 104 5.93 1.48 -8.05
N ILE A 105 6.19 2.73 -7.65
CA ILE A 105 7.45 3.12 -7.00
C ILE A 105 7.69 2.28 -5.74
N TYR A 106 6.66 2.11 -4.92
CA TYR A 106 6.71 1.28 -3.71
C TYR A 106 7.09 -0.17 -4.02
N VAL A 107 6.37 -0.83 -4.92
CA VAL A 107 6.64 -2.22 -5.28
C VAL A 107 8.03 -2.37 -5.87
N THR A 108 8.48 -1.45 -6.73
CA THR A 108 9.86 -1.46 -7.24
C THR A 108 10.86 -1.26 -6.10
N SER A 109 10.60 -0.35 -5.16
CA SER A 109 11.46 -0.11 -4.00
C SER A 109 11.56 -1.34 -3.09
N CYS A 110 10.47 -2.08 -2.89
CA CYS A 110 10.48 -3.35 -2.17
C CYS A 110 11.38 -4.38 -2.86
N CYS A 111 11.35 -4.47 -4.20
CA CYS A 111 12.23 -5.34 -4.97
C CYS A 111 13.71 -4.91 -4.94
N CYS A 112 13.97 -3.63 -4.66
CA CYS A 112 15.31 -3.03 -4.65
C CYS A 112 15.85 -2.77 -3.24
N GLU A 113 15.26 -3.37 -2.19
CA GLU A 113 15.69 -3.19 -0.80
C GLU A 113 15.79 -1.71 -0.37
N LYS A 114 14.87 -0.86 -0.88
CA LYS A 114 14.83 0.60 -0.62
C LYS A 114 16.00 1.40 -1.21
N ASP A 115 16.79 0.84 -2.13
CA ASP A 115 17.80 1.60 -2.87
C ASP A 115 17.12 2.53 -3.89
N VAL A 116 17.22 3.84 -3.63
CA VAL A 116 16.61 4.89 -4.45
C VAL A 116 17.20 4.93 -5.87
N ASN A 117 18.52 4.75 -6.02
CA ASN A 117 19.19 4.82 -7.32
C ASN A 117 18.82 3.62 -8.18
N LEU A 118 18.85 2.42 -7.59
CA LEU A 118 18.44 1.19 -8.27
C LEU A 118 16.96 1.25 -8.65
N THR A 119 16.09 1.72 -7.75
CA THR A 119 14.67 1.88 -8.01
C THR A 119 14.41 2.84 -9.18
N ALA A 120 15.04 4.02 -9.16
CA ALA A 120 14.92 5.00 -10.24
C ALA A 120 15.45 4.44 -11.58
N HIS A 121 16.54 3.68 -11.55
CA HIS A 121 17.08 3.01 -12.73
C HIS A 121 16.09 1.98 -13.31
N ILE A 122 15.54 1.09 -12.48
CA ILE A 122 14.56 0.09 -12.92
C ILE A 122 13.30 0.75 -13.48
N LEU A 123 12.79 1.80 -12.84
CA LEU A 123 11.64 2.56 -13.35
C LEU A 123 11.93 3.18 -14.71
N THR A 124 13.16 3.67 -14.93
CA THR A 124 13.59 4.21 -16.23
C THR A 124 13.57 3.13 -17.32
N VAL A 125 14.16 1.96 -17.03
CA VAL A 125 14.17 0.83 -17.96
C VAL A 125 12.75 0.33 -18.24
N PHE A 126 11.90 0.29 -17.21
CA PHE A 126 10.50 -0.12 -17.35
C PHE A 126 9.69 0.84 -18.25
N GLU A 127 9.78 2.15 -18.05
CA GLU A 127 9.06 3.12 -18.89
C GLU A 127 9.55 3.07 -20.35
N GLN A 128 10.86 2.87 -20.58
CA GLN A 128 11.37 2.63 -21.94
C GLN A 128 10.82 1.34 -22.55
N TRP A 129 10.82 0.24 -21.79
CA TRP A 129 10.28 -1.05 -22.24
C TRP A 129 8.78 -0.96 -22.56
N LYS A 130 8.01 -0.22 -21.78
CA LYS A 130 6.56 -0.03 -21.97
C LYS A 130 6.22 0.61 -23.31
N LEU A 131 7.07 1.51 -23.80
CA LEU A 131 6.92 2.19 -25.11
C LEU A 131 7.36 1.32 -26.30
N GLN A 132 8.14 0.26 -26.07
CA GLN A 132 8.66 -0.61 -27.12
C GLN A 132 7.68 -1.72 -27.49
N ASN A 133 7.80 -2.25 -28.72
CA ASN A 133 7.19 -3.50 -29.16
C ASN A 133 5.68 -3.63 -28.89
N ASN A 134 4.96 -2.51 -28.84
CA ASN A 134 3.55 -2.41 -28.49
C ASN A 134 3.20 -3.12 -27.17
N ASN A 135 4.11 -3.10 -26.19
CA ASN A 135 3.93 -3.83 -24.92
C ASN A 135 2.70 -3.36 -24.15
N GLU A 136 2.42 -2.05 -24.15
CA GLU A 136 1.19 -1.52 -23.55
C GLU A 136 -0.09 -2.02 -24.24
N GLN A 137 -0.10 -2.08 -25.58
CA GLN A 137 -1.25 -2.62 -26.33
C GLN A 137 -1.42 -4.13 -26.10
N LYS A 138 -0.31 -4.89 -26.02
CA LYS A 138 -0.33 -6.31 -25.65
C LYS A 138 -0.94 -6.53 -24.27
N TYR A 139 -0.62 -5.66 -23.32
CA TYR A 139 -1.25 -5.67 -22.00
C TYR A 139 -2.76 -5.38 -22.09
N LYS A 140 -3.17 -4.34 -22.84
CA LYS A 140 -4.59 -3.97 -23.00
C LYS A 140 -5.45 -5.15 -23.48
N ALA A 141 -4.92 -6.00 -24.36
CA ALA A 141 -5.59 -7.22 -24.82
C ALA A 141 -5.82 -8.28 -23.71
N ARG A 142 -5.13 -8.18 -22.57
CA ARG A 142 -5.14 -9.16 -21.47
C ARG A 142 -5.73 -8.61 -20.16
N ILE A 143 -6.14 -7.33 -20.09
CA ILE A 143 -6.65 -6.66 -18.87
C ILE A 143 -7.68 -7.49 -18.12
N ASN A 144 -8.66 -8.06 -18.83
CA ASN A 144 -9.75 -8.82 -18.21
C ASN A 144 -9.28 -10.01 -17.37
N LYS A 145 -8.11 -10.59 -17.67
CA LYS A 145 -7.56 -11.71 -16.90
C LYS A 145 -7.01 -11.26 -15.55
N PHE A 146 -6.37 -10.10 -15.50
CA PHE A 146 -5.94 -9.46 -14.26
C PHE A 146 -7.13 -9.05 -13.39
N LEU A 147 -8.16 -8.44 -14.00
CA LEU A 147 -9.38 -8.05 -13.29
C LEU A 147 -10.12 -9.23 -12.67
N LYS A 148 -10.17 -10.40 -13.33
CA LYS A 148 -10.74 -11.64 -12.76
C LYS A 148 -10.01 -12.11 -11.50
N LYS A 149 -8.75 -11.71 -11.31
CA LYS A 149 -7.96 -11.97 -10.10
C LYS A 149 -7.87 -10.75 -9.17
N ARG A 150 -8.75 -9.76 -9.35
CA ARG A 150 -8.81 -8.52 -8.56
C ARG A 150 -7.53 -7.68 -8.65
N CYS A 151 -6.72 -7.89 -9.68
CA CYS A 151 -5.51 -7.12 -9.93
C CYS A 151 -5.88 -5.82 -10.68
N CYS A 152 -6.39 -4.83 -9.95
CA CYS A 152 -6.97 -3.62 -10.53
C CYS A 152 -5.93 -2.51 -10.82
N ASN A 153 -4.71 -2.59 -10.29
CA ASN A 153 -3.67 -1.61 -10.59
C ASN A 153 -2.95 -1.96 -11.90
N HIS A 154 -3.26 -1.22 -12.97
CA HIS A 154 -2.71 -1.46 -14.30
C HIS A 154 -1.19 -1.27 -14.39
N SER A 155 -0.64 -0.26 -13.69
CA SER A 155 0.79 0.01 -13.66
C SER A 155 1.57 -1.17 -13.06
N ILE A 156 1.10 -1.72 -11.95
CA ILE A 156 1.65 -2.93 -11.33
C ILE A 156 1.53 -4.13 -12.27
N ASN A 157 0.37 -4.32 -12.91
CA ASN A 157 0.18 -5.43 -13.83
C ASN A 157 1.17 -5.40 -15.00
N LEU A 158 1.40 -4.24 -15.62
CA LEU A 158 2.43 -4.07 -16.65
C LEU A 158 3.82 -4.34 -16.10
N PHE A 159 4.12 -3.85 -14.89
CA PHE A 159 5.42 -4.05 -14.26
C PHE A 159 5.70 -5.53 -13.97
N CYS A 160 4.70 -6.30 -13.55
CA CYS A 160 4.84 -7.76 -13.40
C CYS A 160 5.11 -8.46 -14.74
N ILE A 161 4.51 -8.01 -15.85
CA ILE A 161 4.83 -8.53 -17.18
C ILE A 161 6.30 -8.25 -17.52
N PHE A 162 6.76 -7.01 -17.26
CA PHE A 162 8.14 -6.59 -17.48
C PHE A 162 9.12 -7.45 -16.69
N LEU A 163 8.91 -7.60 -15.38
CA LEU A 163 9.82 -8.36 -14.50
C LEU A 163 9.90 -9.83 -14.87
N CYS A 164 8.77 -10.46 -15.17
CA CYS A 164 8.77 -11.87 -15.50
C CYS A 164 9.34 -12.16 -16.89
N GLN A 165 9.39 -11.17 -17.80
CA GLN A 165 9.73 -11.33 -19.22
C GLN A 165 9.07 -12.55 -19.87
N ALA A 166 7.94 -13.01 -19.32
CA ALA A 166 7.46 -14.36 -19.52
C ALA A 166 6.25 -14.37 -20.44
N ASP A 167 6.23 -15.32 -21.37
CA ASP A 167 5.00 -15.79 -22.02
C ASP A 167 4.10 -16.57 -21.04
N ASN A 168 4.61 -16.89 -19.84
CA ASN A 168 3.86 -17.57 -18.80
C ASN A 168 2.95 -16.59 -18.04
N GLU A 169 1.77 -16.39 -18.61
CA GLU A 169 0.72 -15.53 -18.08
C GLU A 169 0.29 -15.88 -16.65
N LYS A 170 0.31 -17.17 -16.27
CA LYS A 170 -0.07 -17.59 -14.92
C LYS A 170 0.87 -16.99 -13.87
N LYS A 171 2.19 -17.08 -14.10
CA LYS A 171 3.20 -16.52 -13.19
C LYS A 171 3.07 -15.01 -13.04
N VAL A 172 2.81 -14.31 -14.14
CA VAL A 172 2.64 -12.85 -14.14
C VAL A 172 1.43 -12.44 -13.28
N ILE A 173 0.30 -13.14 -13.44
CA ILE A 173 -0.92 -12.84 -12.70
C ILE A 173 -0.76 -13.18 -11.21
N GLU A 174 -0.03 -14.26 -10.89
CA GLU A 174 0.33 -14.61 -9.51
C GLU A 174 1.17 -13.52 -8.86
N ALA A 175 2.22 -13.03 -9.53
CA ALA A 175 3.05 -11.92 -9.04
C ALA A 175 2.24 -10.63 -8.83
N ALA A 176 1.34 -10.28 -9.77
CA ALA A 176 0.46 -9.12 -9.62
C ALA A 176 -0.52 -9.29 -8.44
N SER A 177 -1.03 -10.51 -8.22
CA SER A 177 -1.91 -10.82 -7.10
C SER A 177 -1.17 -10.69 -5.77
N GLU A 178 0.08 -11.13 -5.72
CA GLU A 178 0.95 -10.99 -4.54
C GLU A 178 1.22 -9.52 -4.22
N ALA A 179 1.55 -8.69 -5.22
CA ALA A 179 1.73 -7.25 -5.02
C ALA A 179 0.46 -6.58 -4.46
N VAL A 180 -0.73 -6.96 -4.95
CA VAL A 180 -2.01 -6.48 -4.42
C VAL A 180 -2.24 -6.96 -2.99
N ASN A 181 -1.92 -8.22 -2.69
CA ASN A 181 -2.04 -8.77 -1.34
C ASN A 181 -1.09 -8.08 -0.34
N ASN A 182 0.05 -7.57 -0.81
CA ASN A 182 0.97 -6.74 -0.01
C ASN A 182 0.43 -5.32 0.26
N GLY A 183 -0.78 -5.01 -0.21
CA GLY A 183 -1.59 -3.91 0.29
C GLY A 183 -1.54 -2.62 -0.53
N LEU A 184 -0.51 -2.36 -1.34
CA LEU A 184 -0.40 -1.13 -2.14
C LEU A 184 -0.80 0.13 -1.33
N PRO A 185 0.07 0.58 -0.41
CA PRO A 185 -0.32 1.43 0.71
C PRO A 185 -0.67 2.87 0.32
N PHE A 186 -0.36 3.31 -0.91
CA PHE A 186 -0.55 4.68 -1.36
C PHE A 186 -1.90 4.90 -2.06
N VAL A 187 -2.45 6.10 -1.88
CA VAL A 187 -3.66 6.62 -2.50
C VAL A 187 -3.38 7.96 -3.21
N GLU A 188 -4.30 8.39 -4.06
CA GLU A 188 -4.15 9.65 -4.82
C GLU A 188 -3.91 10.87 -3.91
N LYS A 189 -4.48 10.87 -2.69
CA LYS A 189 -4.27 11.96 -1.72
C LYS A 189 -2.81 12.10 -1.28
N ASP A 190 -2.02 11.02 -1.31
CA ASP A 190 -0.61 11.06 -0.93
C ASP A 190 0.21 11.92 -1.91
N LYS A 191 -0.18 12.01 -3.19
CA LYS A 191 0.48 12.90 -4.16
C LYS A 191 0.33 14.39 -3.82
N ALA A 192 -0.71 14.74 -3.06
CA ALA A 192 -0.99 16.11 -2.66
C ALA A 192 -0.29 16.51 -1.35
N GLN A 193 0.40 15.58 -0.67
CA GLN A 193 1.27 15.92 0.45
C GLN A 193 2.49 16.68 -0.08
N LYS A 194 2.32 17.99 -0.28
CA LYS A 194 3.45 18.91 -0.31
C LYS A 194 4.06 18.89 1.08
N GLN A 195 5.33 18.53 1.16
CA GLN A 195 6.16 18.82 2.34
C GLN A 195 6.13 20.32 2.64
#